data_AF-A0A520MMK0-F1
#
_entry.id   AF-A0A520MMK0-F1
#
_cell.length_a   1.000
_cell.length_b   1.000
_cell.length_c   1.000
_cell.angle_alpha   90.00
_cell.angle_beta   90.00
_cell.angle_gamma   90.00
#
_symmetry.space_group_name_H-M   'P 1'
#
loop_
_entity.id
_entity.type
_entity.pdbx_description
1 polymer ?
#
loop_
_entity_poly.entity_id
_entity_poly.type
_entity_poly.pdbx_seq_one_letter_code
_entity_poly.pdbx_strand_id
1 'polypeptide(L)'
;MLRQIPPLSQNPGIRDYVVFSHRPITDLRPPEMRPSDHSIENFGEGEWLRQELLKREARSILNGHIHASIEKDDKGLFTYIAGEGMAHLDIVHSRGNLAWFDNPVNRVAKILVGDVEPDQPVTYRWEPLLMPFHAHCSQRLRADMAKEKGHYIELLKNLEQQCRIQT
;
A
#
# COMPACT_ATOMS: atom_id res chain seq x y z
N MET A 1 20.60 -5.36 16.84
CA MET A 1 20.00 -5.74 15.56
C MET A 1 20.00 -4.61 14.53
N LEU A 2 19.23 -3.51 14.58
CA LEU A 2 19.42 -2.44 13.57
C LEU A 2 20.82 -1.77 13.64
N ARG A 3 21.34 -1.59 14.86
CA ARG A 3 22.66 -0.98 15.09
C ARG A 3 23.86 -1.80 14.60
N GLN A 4 23.66 -3.06 14.29
CA GLN A 4 24.71 -3.96 13.78
C GLN A 4 24.82 -3.92 12.26
N ILE A 5 23.84 -3.32 11.57
CA ILE A 5 23.89 -3.14 10.12
C ILE A 5 24.80 -1.93 9.84
N PRO A 6 25.89 -2.12 9.09
CA PRO A 6 26.77 -1.01 8.70
C PRO A 6 26.11 -0.13 7.62
N PRO A 7 26.56 1.12 7.46
CA PRO A 7 26.22 1.93 6.29
C PRO A 7 26.56 1.21 4.96
N LEU A 8 25.80 1.46 3.89
CA LEU A 8 26.06 0.85 2.57
C LEU A 8 27.49 1.13 2.08
N SER A 9 28.00 2.35 2.29
CA SER A 9 29.37 2.74 2.00
C SER A 9 30.44 1.88 2.67
N GLN A 10 30.10 1.19 3.76
CA GLN A 10 30.98 0.26 4.49
C GLN A 10 30.69 -1.21 4.17
N ASN A 11 29.82 -1.49 3.19
CA ASN A 11 29.41 -2.85 2.82
C ASN A 11 29.46 -3.04 1.29
N PRO A 12 30.66 -3.21 0.70
CA PRO A 12 30.88 -3.12 -0.75
C PRO A 12 30.22 -4.24 -1.58
N GLY A 13 29.61 -5.25 -0.96
CA GLY A 13 28.83 -6.29 -1.62
C GLY A 13 27.32 -6.04 -1.66
N ILE A 14 26.83 -5.02 -0.96
CA ILE A 14 25.41 -4.68 -0.89
C ILE A 14 25.17 -3.37 -1.68
N ARG A 15 24.07 -3.34 -2.45
CA ARG A 15 23.70 -2.17 -3.27
C ARG A 15 22.52 -1.41 -2.70
N ASP A 16 21.72 -2.06 -1.87
CA ASP A 16 20.58 -1.43 -1.22
C ASP A 16 20.17 -2.20 0.03
N TYR A 17 19.47 -1.51 0.92
CA TYR A 17 18.75 -2.12 2.03
C TYR A 17 17.25 -2.03 1.75
N VAL A 18 16.60 -3.19 1.59
CA VAL A 18 15.14 -3.27 1.51
C VAL A 18 14.57 -3.23 2.91
N VAL A 19 14.03 -2.08 3.30
CA VAL A 19 13.48 -1.85 4.63
C VAL A 19 11.95 -1.90 4.55
N PHE A 20 11.33 -2.65 5.45
CA PHE A 20 9.87 -2.68 5.56
C PHE A 20 9.40 -2.56 7.01
N SER A 21 8.25 -1.91 7.20
CA SER A 21 7.54 -1.81 8.48
C SER A 21 6.04 -1.85 8.22
N HIS A 22 5.25 -2.43 9.11
CA HIS A 22 3.80 -2.41 8.95
C HIS A 22 3.24 -0.99 8.93
N ARG A 23 3.60 -0.15 9.92
CA ARG A 23 3.13 1.24 10.01
C ARG A 23 4.15 2.19 9.37
N PRO A 24 3.70 3.23 8.66
CA PRO A 24 4.58 4.28 8.19
C PRO A 24 5.11 5.10 9.37
N ILE A 25 6.31 5.67 9.18
CA ILE A 25 6.90 6.55 10.19
C ILE A 25 6.02 7.80 10.37
N THR A 26 5.61 8.41 9.25
CA THR A 26 4.71 9.56 9.19
C THR A 26 3.44 9.19 8.44
N ASP A 27 2.27 9.70 8.85
CA ASP A 27 1.08 9.62 8.00
C ASP A 27 1.17 10.66 6.89
N LEU A 28 1.45 10.19 5.67
CA LEU A 28 1.72 11.05 4.51
C LEU A 28 0.46 11.46 3.74
N ARG A 29 -0.74 11.05 4.18
CA ARG A 29 -2.01 11.52 3.60
C ARG A 29 -2.16 13.04 3.78
N PRO A 30 -3.08 13.71 3.06
CA PRO A 30 -3.47 15.07 3.42
C PRO A 30 -3.96 15.19 4.88
N PRO A 31 -3.65 16.27 5.61
CA PRO A 31 -3.94 16.42 7.05
C PRO A 31 -5.38 16.10 7.46
N GLU A 32 -6.34 16.48 6.64
CA GLU A 32 -7.78 16.26 6.82
C GLU A 32 -8.19 14.77 6.76
N MET A 33 -7.31 13.91 6.25
CA MET A 33 -7.50 12.47 6.14
C MET A 33 -6.59 11.66 7.08
N ARG A 34 -5.89 12.32 8.02
CA ARG A 34 -4.98 11.67 8.99
C ARG A 34 -5.69 11.38 10.31
N PRO A 35 -6.19 10.16 10.54
CA PRO A 35 -6.45 9.66 11.89
C PRO A 35 -5.16 9.63 12.73
N SER A 36 -5.31 9.75 14.05
CA SER A 36 -4.19 9.94 15.00
C SER A 36 -3.37 8.68 15.29
N ASP A 37 -3.78 7.50 14.83
CA ASP A 37 -3.21 6.21 15.22
C ASP A 37 -2.55 5.41 14.07
N HIS A 38 -2.40 6.03 12.90
CA HIS A 38 -1.96 5.35 11.68
C HIS A 38 -0.45 5.48 11.36
N SER A 39 0.32 6.14 12.22
CA SER A 39 1.78 6.28 12.09
C SER A 39 2.52 6.00 13.41
N ILE A 40 3.85 5.93 13.35
CA ILE A 40 4.74 5.68 14.51
C ILE A 40 5.16 7.00 15.18
N GLU A 41 4.50 8.13 14.88
CA GLU A 41 4.90 9.46 15.35
C GLU A 41 4.90 9.62 16.88
N ASN A 42 4.17 8.76 17.59
CA ASN A 42 3.95 8.87 19.02
C ASN A 42 5.26 8.70 19.81
N PHE A 43 5.74 9.80 20.40
CA PHE A 43 6.89 9.90 21.33
C PHE A 43 8.31 9.90 20.73
N GLY A 44 8.46 10.20 19.44
CA GLY A 44 9.79 10.39 18.82
C GLY A 44 10.49 9.10 18.37
N GLU A 45 9.87 7.95 18.59
CA GLU A 45 10.33 6.64 18.08
C GLU A 45 10.44 6.65 16.55
N GLY A 46 9.47 7.26 15.87
CA GLY A 46 9.48 7.41 14.42
C GLY A 46 10.68 8.21 13.90
N GLU A 47 11.01 9.33 14.55
CA GLU A 47 12.18 10.13 14.17
C GLU A 47 13.47 9.39 14.50
N TRP A 48 13.56 8.73 15.65
CA TRP A 48 14.69 7.85 15.97
C TRP A 48 14.90 6.78 14.90
N LEU A 49 13.82 6.09 14.47
CA LEU A 49 13.88 5.06 13.44
C LEU A 49 14.38 5.64 12.12
N ARG A 50 13.82 6.78 11.68
CA ARG A 50 14.26 7.46 10.45
C ARG A 50 15.75 7.76 10.49
N GLN A 51 16.23 8.37 11.57
CA GLN A 51 17.64 8.70 11.73
C GLN A 51 18.52 7.46 11.73
N GLU A 52 18.08 6.36 12.37
CA GLU A 52 18.83 5.12 12.33
C GLU A 52 18.87 4.51 10.93
N LEU A 53 17.81 4.58 10.13
CA LEU A 53 17.78 4.10 8.75
C LEU A 53 18.68 4.95 7.84
N LEU A 54 18.59 6.28 7.94
CA LEU A 54 19.44 7.20 7.18
C LEU A 54 20.93 7.03 7.48
N LYS A 55 21.30 6.77 8.75
CA LYS A 55 22.69 6.43 9.12
C LYS A 55 23.20 5.16 8.46
N ARG A 56 22.31 4.24 8.06
CA ARG A 56 22.68 3.03 7.29
C ARG A 56 22.68 3.28 5.78
N GLU A 57 22.39 4.50 5.36
CA GLU A 57 22.21 4.88 3.96
C GLU A 57 21.05 4.13 3.31
N ALA A 58 20.06 3.70 4.10
CA ALA A 58 18.82 3.16 3.56
C ALA A 58 18.11 4.25 2.76
N ARG A 59 17.78 3.94 1.51
CA ARG A 59 17.20 4.90 0.55
C ARG A 59 15.69 5.03 0.69
N SER A 60 15.04 3.92 1.05
CA SER A 60 13.60 3.83 1.08
C SER A 60 13.07 2.96 2.22
N ILE A 61 11.80 3.14 2.53
CA ILE A 61 11.04 2.26 3.44
C ILE A 61 9.70 1.89 2.79
N LEU A 62 9.38 0.60 2.86
CA LEU A 62 8.12 0.04 2.40
C LEU A 62 7.17 -0.14 3.58
N ASN A 63 5.95 0.36 3.45
CA ASN A 63 4.96 0.37 4.50
C ASN A 63 3.61 -0.17 4.04
N GLY A 64 2.82 -0.62 5.02
CA GLY A 64 1.42 -0.96 4.84
C GLY A 64 0.55 -0.10 5.75
N HIS A 65 -0.46 -0.74 6.35
CA HIS A 65 -1.40 -0.17 7.33
C HIS A 65 -2.37 0.88 6.76
N ILE A 66 -1.88 1.86 6.01
CA ILE A 66 -2.69 2.81 5.25
C ILE A 66 -3.04 2.17 3.90
N HIS A 67 -4.33 2.10 3.59
CA HIS A 67 -4.84 1.38 2.42
C HIS A 67 -4.72 2.15 1.09
N ALA A 68 -4.09 3.33 1.10
CA ALA A 68 -3.81 4.13 -0.09
C ALA A 68 -2.38 3.89 -0.60
N SER A 69 -2.21 3.82 -1.91
CA SER A 69 -0.90 3.83 -2.56
C SER A 69 -0.28 5.22 -2.47
N ILE A 70 0.77 5.38 -1.67
CA ILE A 70 1.44 6.66 -1.44
C ILE A 70 2.93 6.49 -1.68
N GLU A 71 3.52 7.49 -2.33
CA GLU A 71 4.95 7.57 -2.60
C GLU A 71 5.40 9.01 -2.38
N LYS A 72 6.34 9.23 -1.46
CA LYS A 72 6.85 10.58 -1.16
C LYS A 72 8.19 10.54 -0.45
N ASP A 73 9.02 11.56 -0.67
CA ASP A 73 10.13 11.85 0.23
C ASP A 73 9.60 12.27 1.61
N ASP A 74 10.04 11.56 2.64
CA ASP A 74 9.73 11.87 4.04
C ASP A 74 11.05 12.18 4.77
N LYS A 75 11.50 13.42 4.63
CA LYS A 75 12.72 13.97 5.24
C LYS A 75 13.97 13.17 4.85
N GLY A 76 14.15 12.92 3.54
CA GLY A 76 15.30 12.21 2.99
C GLY A 76 15.21 10.68 3.01
N LEU A 77 14.14 10.10 3.59
CA LEU A 77 13.83 8.68 3.49
C LEU A 77 12.61 8.51 2.57
N PHE A 78 12.83 7.92 1.39
CA PHE A 78 11.76 7.78 0.41
C PHE A 78 10.75 6.71 0.86
N THR A 79 9.51 7.11 1.11
CA THR A 79 8.50 6.27 1.75
C THR A 79 7.48 5.81 0.74
N TYR A 80 7.31 4.48 0.66
CA TYR A 80 6.24 3.84 -0.09
C TYR A 80 5.23 3.24 0.87
N ILE A 81 3.95 3.54 0.71
CA ILE A 81 2.85 2.86 1.38
C ILE A 81 2.16 2.01 0.32
N ALA A 82 2.34 0.70 0.38
CA ALA A 82 1.94 -0.28 -0.64
C ALA A 82 0.43 -0.35 -0.88
N GLY A 83 -0.38 0.21 0.03
CA GLY A 83 -1.83 0.11 0.01
C GLY A 83 -2.32 -1.23 0.55
N GLU A 84 -3.49 -1.67 0.09
CA GLU A 84 -4.22 -2.79 0.68
C GLU A 84 -4.09 -4.13 -0.06
N GLY A 85 -3.54 -4.15 -1.28
CA GLY A 85 -3.33 -5.38 -2.07
C GLY A 85 -4.60 -6.13 -2.51
N MET A 86 -5.80 -5.67 -2.15
CA MET A 86 -7.07 -6.35 -2.45
C MET A 86 -7.99 -5.58 -3.43
N ALA A 87 -7.55 -4.42 -3.93
CA ALA A 87 -8.32 -3.55 -4.83
C ALA A 87 -9.75 -3.19 -4.36
N HIS A 88 -10.00 -3.16 -3.05
CA HIS A 88 -11.24 -2.63 -2.49
C HIS A 88 -11.41 -1.12 -2.78
N LEU A 89 -10.32 -0.37 -2.92
CA LEU A 89 -10.36 1.03 -3.38
C LEU A 89 -11.07 1.15 -4.72
N ASP A 90 -10.90 0.20 -5.65
CA ASP A 90 -11.63 0.23 -6.91
C ASP A 90 -13.14 0.06 -6.70
N ILE A 91 -13.55 -0.77 -5.74
CA ILE A 91 -14.96 -0.94 -5.36
C ILE A 91 -15.49 0.36 -4.76
N VAL A 92 -14.78 0.95 -3.81
CA VAL A 92 -15.18 2.21 -3.16
C VAL A 92 -15.29 3.33 -4.20
N HIS A 93 -14.32 3.47 -5.08
CA HIS A 93 -14.30 4.50 -6.13
C HIS A 93 -15.36 4.25 -7.21
N SER A 94 -15.73 3.00 -7.51
CA SER A 94 -16.81 2.68 -8.43
C SER A 94 -18.16 3.24 -7.99
N ARG A 95 -18.35 3.48 -6.68
CA ARG A 95 -19.63 3.88 -6.07
C ARG A 95 -20.80 2.97 -6.50
N GLY A 96 -20.51 1.68 -6.71
CA GLY A 96 -21.50 0.68 -7.12
C GLY A 96 -21.71 0.53 -8.62
N ASN A 97 -21.04 1.33 -9.46
CA ASN A 97 -21.16 1.23 -10.90
C ASN A 97 -20.41 0.00 -11.44
N LEU A 98 -21.14 -0.99 -11.95
CA LEU A 98 -20.56 -2.21 -12.53
C LEU A 98 -19.69 -1.94 -13.76
N ALA A 99 -20.05 -0.97 -14.60
CA ALA A 99 -19.28 -0.61 -15.80
C ALA A 99 -17.89 -0.03 -15.46
N TRP A 100 -17.64 0.33 -14.19
CA TRP A 100 -16.33 0.74 -13.71
C TRP A 100 -15.26 -0.34 -13.94
N PHE A 101 -15.65 -1.61 -13.85
CA PHE A 101 -14.74 -2.75 -13.94
C PHE A 101 -14.40 -3.14 -15.39
N ASP A 102 -15.14 -2.59 -16.37
CA ASP A 102 -14.92 -2.87 -17.80
C ASP A 102 -13.81 -2.01 -18.41
N ASN A 103 -13.46 -0.88 -17.77
CA ASN A 103 -12.41 0.02 -18.24
C ASN A 103 -11.24 0.07 -17.25
N PRO A 104 -10.07 -0.51 -17.59
CA PRO A 104 -8.88 -0.49 -16.76
C PRO A 104 -8.42 0.90 -16.31
N VAL A 105 -8.70 1.96 -17.10
CA VAL A 105 -8.31 3.33 -16.79
C VAL A 105 -9.03 3.87 -15.54
N ASN A 106 -10.20 3.32 -15.20
CA ASN A 106 -10.92 3.70 -13.99
C ASN A 106 -10.31 3.05 -12.72
N ARG A 107 -9.47 2.03 -12.85
CA ARG A 107 -8.93 1.27 -11.71
C ARG A 107 -7.79 2.04 -11.06
N VAL A 108 -7.97 2.38 -9.79
CA VAL A 108 -7.04 3.16 -8.97
C VAL A 108 -6.17 2.28 -8.07
N ALA A 109 -6.58 1.04 -7.79
CA ALA A 109 -5.80 0.14 -6.95
C ALA A 109 -4.51 -0.30 -7.64
N LYS A 110 -3.40 -0.21 -6.90
CA LYS A 110 -2.06 -0.54 -7.39
C LYS A 110 -1.38 -1.55 -6.49
N ILE A 111 -0.33 -2.16 -7.03
CA ILE A 111 0.63 -2.96 -6.29
C ILE A 111 2.03 -2.37 -6.53
N LEU A 112 2.83 -2.31 -5.47
CA LEU A 112 4.23 -1.90 -5.57
C LEU A 112 5.07 -3.11 -5.98
N VAL A 113 5.84 -2.98 -7.05
CA VAL A 113 6.78 -4.00 -7.52
C VAL A 113 8.19 -3.46 -7.34
N GLY A 114 9.04 -4.24 -6.66
CA GLY A 114 10.48 -3.98 -6.57
C GLY A 114 11.24 -4.85 -7.56
N ASP A 115 11.93 -4.24 -8.51
CA ASP A 115 12.79 -4.91 -9.48
C ASP A 115 14.20 -5.03 -8.88
N VAL A 116 14.76 -6.26 -8.88
CA VAL A 116 16.07 -6.59 -8.30
C VAL A 116 17.00 -7.05 -9.40
N GLU A 117 17.98 -6.22 -9.73
CA GLU A 117 18.97 -6.50 -10.76
C GLU A 117 20.37 -6.69 -10.13
N PRO A 118 21.22 -7.57 -10.70
CA PRO A 118 22.60 -7.72 -10.25
C PRO A 118 23.33 -6.39 -10.21
N ASP A 119 24.05 -6.14 -9.11
CA ASP A 119 24.87 -4.95 -8.89
C ASP A 119 24.14 -3.59 -8.95
N GLN A 120 22.81 -3.58 -8.97
CA GLN A 120 21.99 -2.37 -8.92
C GLN A 120 21.23 -2.28 -7.60
N PRO A 121 20.95 -1.05 -7.13
CA PRO A 121 19.97 -0.87 -6.07
C PRO A 121 18.56 -1.29 -6.51
N VAL A 122 17.68 -1.60 -5.55
CA VAL A 122 16.30 -1.99 -5.88
C VAL A 122 15.55 -0.76 -6.40
N THR A 123 14.85 -0.92 -7.52
CA THR A 123 13.96 0.10 -8.06
C THR A 123 12.52 -0.30 -7.84
N TYR A 124 11.64 0.66 -7.54
CA TYR A 124 10.23 0.39 -7.30
C TYR A 124 9.36 1.08 -8.35
N ARG A 125 8.28 0.41 -8.75
CA ARG A 125 7.25 0.96 -9.62
C ARG A 125 5.87 0.53 -9.18
N TRP A 126 4.88 1.36 -9.49
CA TRP A 126 3.48 1.03 -9.28
C TRP A 126 2.90 0.36 -10.50
N GLU A 127 2.36 -0.83 -10.30
CA GLU A 127 1.59 -1.54 -11.32
C GLU A 127 0.10 -1.50 -10.98
N PRO A 128 -0.78 -1.38 -11.98
CA PRO A 128 -2.21 -1.45 -11.74
C PRO A 128 -2.55 -2.88 -11.30
N LEU A 129 -3.26 -3.02 -10.18
CA LEU A 129 -3.58 -4.34 -9.63
C LEU A 129 -4.62 -5.07 -10.49
N LEU A 130 -5.53 -4.32 -11.11
CA LEU A 130 -6.57 -4.81 -12.04
C LEU A 130 -7.24 -6.11 -11.58
N MET A 131 -7.53 -6.23 -10.29
CA MET A 131 -8.20 -7.41 -9.74
C MET A 131 -9.55 -7.58 -10.44
N PRO A 132 -9.83 -8.75 -11.05
CA PRO A 132 -11.08 -8.96 -11.75
C PRO A 132 -12.24 -8.96 -10.75
N PHE A 133 -13.43 -8.51 -11.18
CA PHE A 133 -14.55 -8.32 -10.27
C PHE A 133 -14.92 -9.59 -9.49
N HIS A 134 -14.93 -10.74 -10.18
CA HIS A 134 -15.22 -12.04 -9.58
C HIS A 134 -14.23 -12.46 -8.49
N ALA A 135 -13.04 -11.89 -8.40
CA ALA A 135 -12.07 -12.23 -7.35
C ALA A 135 -12.40 -11.58 -5.99
N HIS A 136 -13.36 -10.64 -5.95
CA HIS A 136 -13.76 -9.95 -4.72
C HIS A 136 -14.76 -10.74 -3.85
N CYS A 137 -14.65 -12.07 -3.77
CA CYS A 137 -15.61 -12.93 -3.04
C CYS A 137 -15.54 -12.89 -1.51
N SER A 138 -14.82 -11.92 -0.94
CA SER A 138 -14.64 -11.77 0.51
C SER A 138 -15.95 -11.44 1.23
N GLN A 139 -16.33 -12.25 2.23
CA GLN A 139 -17.48 -11.96 3.09
C GLN A 139 -17.33 -10.65 3.85
N ARG A 140 -16.10 -10.32 4.28
CA ARG A 140 -15.81 -9.07 4.99
C ARG A 140 -16.12 -7.86 4.12
N LEU A 141 -15.65 -7.87 2.88
CA LEU A 141 -15.91 -6.79 1.92
C LEU A 141 -17.41 -6.60 1.69
N ARG A 142 -18.17 -7.69 1.53
CA ARG A 142 -19.64 -7.61 1.39
C ARG A 142 -20.29 -6.96 2.60
N ALA A 143 -19.88 -7.35 3.80
CA ALA A 143 -20.40 -6.79 5.05
C ALA A 143 -20.07 -5.29 5.18
N ASP A 144 -18.88 -4.87 4.74
CA ASP A 144 -18.48 -3.45 4.77
C ASP A 144 -19.25 -2.61 3.74
N MET A 145 -19.40 -3.10 2.49
CA MET A 145 -20.17 -2.39 1.45
C MET A 145 -21.67 -2.34 1.76
N ALA A 146 -22.23 -3.35 2.43
CA ALA A 146 -23.64 -3.36 2.81
C ALA A 146 -24.01 -2.28 3.84
N LYS A 147 -23.03 -1.73 4.57
CA LYS A 147 -23.25 -0.62 5.52
C LYS A 147 -23.54 0.70 4.79
N GLU A 148 -23.04 0.85 3.56
CA GLU A 148 -23.20 2.03 2.72
C GLU A 148 -24.55 1.95 1.97
N LYS A 149 -25.62 2.36 2.67
CA LYS A 149 -27.02 2.19 2.24
C LYS A 149 -27.27 2.68 0.82
N GLY A 150 -27.72 1.77 -0.05
CA GLY A 150 -28.17 2.09 -1.41
C GLY A 150 -27.06 2.18 -2.46
N HIS A 151 -25.79 2.34 -2.05
CA HIS A 151 -24.71 2.63 -2.99
C HIS A 151 -24.22 1.39 -3.75
N TYR A 152 -24.18 0.22 -3.10
CA TYR A 152 -23.56 -0.98 -3.68
C TYR A 152 -24.54 -2.12 -3.94
N ILE A 153 -25.86 -1.89 -3.93
CA ILE A 153 -26.86 -2.98 -4.00
C ILE A 153 -26.70 -3.82 -5.27
N GLU A 154 -26.61 -3.19 -6.44
CA GLU A 154 -26.49 -3.90 -7.72
C GLU A 154 -25.14 -4.60 -7.85
N LEU A 155 -24.06 -3.90 -7.45
CA LEU A 155 -22.71 -4.46 -7.40
C LEU A 155 -22.66 -5.72 -6.52
N LEU A 156 -23.22 -5.67 -5.30
CA LEU A 156 -23.23 -6.80 -4.38
C LEU A 156 -24.05 -7.97 -4.89
N LYS A 157 -25.21 -7.73 -5.52
CA LYS A 157 -26.02 -8.79 -6.16
C LYS A 157 -25.24 -9.48 -7.28
N ASN A 158 -24.57 -8.72 -8.13
CA ASN A 158 -23.77 -9.26 -9.23
C ASN A 158 -22.57 -10.07 -8.69
N LEU A 159 -21.85 -9.53 -7.71
CA LEU A 159 -20.73 -10.21 -7.07
C LEU A 159 -21.15 -11.53 -6.42
N GLU A 160 -22.30 -11.57 -5.76
CA GLU A 160 -22.83 -12.80 -5.17
C GLU A 160 -23.09 -13.88 -6.24
N GLN A 161 -23.65 -13.50 -7.39
CA GLN A 161 -23.85 -14.43 -8.51
C GLN A 161 -22.51 -14.97 -9.04
N GLN A 162 -21.54 -14.10 -9.29
CA GLN A 162 -20.24 -14.50 -9.82
C GLN A 162 -19.48 -15.44 -8.87
N CYS A 163 -19.53 -15.17 -7.57
CA CYS A 163 -18.84 -16.00 -6.57
C CYS A 163 -19.45 -17.38 -6.38
N ARG A 164 -20.75 -17.58 -6.66
CA ARG A 164 -21.40 -18.90 -6.59
C ARG A 164 -21.06 -19.79 -7.78
N ILE A 165 -20.68 -19.20 -8.92
CA ILE A 165 -20.31 -19.94 -10.14
C ILE A 165 -18.89 -20.53 -10.02
N GLN A 166 -18.08 -20.02 -9.09
CA GLN A 166 -16.68 -20.42 -8.89
C GLN A 166 -16.48 -21.52 -7.83
N THR A 167 -17.55 -21.96 -7.17
CA THR A 167 -17.58 -23.07 -6.18
C THR A 167 -18.27 -24.29 -6.76
#